data_AF-A0A973DN76-F1
#
_entry.id   AF-A0A973DN76-F1
#
_cell.length_a   1.000
_cell.length_b   1.000
_cell.length_c   1.000
_cell.angle_alpha   90.00
_cell.angle_beta   90.00
_cell.angle_gamma   90.00
#
_symmetry.space_group_name_H-M   'P 1'
#
loop_
_entity.id
_entity.type
_entity.pdbx_description
1 polymer ?
#
loop_
_entity_poly.entity_id
_entity_poly.type
_entity_poly.pdbx_seq_one_letter_code
_entity_poly.pdbx_strand_id
1 'polypeptide(L)'
;MSRFKKWFGQEETTEPEIVKQSAVTQPRINKKSGLKSNVIKDLDHTFYRYLVSKSLLSTEDTEVDSELPENRILLEIELGPALKRQADRQASKDLFYALQAQLFQLVEERTEASLASMSPESVTRFAISENLMAAINILNTRAASISRIKPLLQKETALLINMVNLLNRFGVGQKTSGKPLELKDAELSLSFLGIDQLRLLLPYLIVHESLKDSGRKFNQTSRKIWQHVQITAEAARQLAKGNDKVNSDEIYIQAILHEIGTTYILHVIDECFEQASRDMGKLAKENGASEVSHQVSEIKSAAPVLD
;
A
#
# COMPACT_ATOMS: atom_id res chain seq x y z
N MET A 1 -9.03 -7.77 18.80
CA MET A 1 -9.43 -6.35 18.95
C MET A 1 -8.56 -5.63 19.99
N SER A 2 -7.22 -5.58 19.82
CA SER A 2 -6.34 -5.05 20.89
C SER A 2 -5.02 -4.49 20.36
N ARG A 3 -5.07 -3.35 19.66
CA ARG A 3 -3.87 -2.51 19.38
C ARG A 3 -4.11 -1.00 19.43
N PHE A 4 -5.36 -0.53 19.37
CA PHE A 4 -5.67 0.92 19.30
C PHE A 4 -6.06 1.57 20.63
N LYS A 5 -6.34 0.81 21.70
CA LYS A 5 -6.73 1.37 23.01
C LYS A 5 -5.58 2.02 23.79
N LYS A 6 -4.33 1.92 23.31
CA LYS A 6 -3.13 2.41 24.01
C LYS A 6 -2.83 3.90 23.77
N TRP A 7 -3.60 4.57 22.91
CA TRP A 7 -3.31 5.94 22.46
C TRP A 7 -3.98 7.04 23.31
N PHE A 8 -4.91 6.71 24.22
CA PHE A 8 -5.75 7.69 24.93
C PHE A 8 -5.48 7.88 26.44
N GLY A 9 -4.32 7.46 26.96
CA GLY A 9 -3.80 7.99 28.23
C GLY A 9 -3.69 7.01 29.41
N GLN A 10 -2.47 7.03 29.96
CA GLN A 10 -1.98 6.82 31.33
C GLN A 10 -2.47 5.63 32.18
N GLU A 11 -1.52 4.73 32.47
CA GLU A 11 -1.14 4.40 33.86
C GLU A 11 0.31 3.89 33.92
N GLU A 12 1.00 4.27 34.99
CA GLU A 12 2.44 4.11 35.29
C GLU A 12 2.85 2.69 35.72
N THR A 13 4.19 2.50 35.75
CA THR A 13 4.98 1.43 36.41
C THR A 13 5.09 0.11 35.61
N THR A 14 6.25 -0.54 35.44
CA THR A 14 7.55 -0.56 36.12
C THR A 14 8.64 -0.93 35.08
N GLU A 15 9.83 -0.33 35.17
CA GLU A 15 11.01 -0.72 34.37
C GLU A 15 11.62 -2.02 34.92
N PRO A 16 12.15 -2.89 34.03
CA PRO A 16 13.31 -3.67 34.39
C PRO A 16 14.47 -3.50 33.40
N GLU A 17 15.60 -3.12 33.99
CA GLU A 17 17.01 -3.40 33.68
C GLU A 17 17.50 -3.53 32.23
N ILE A 18 18.35 -2.57 31.89
CA ILE A 18 19.16 -2.44 30.68
C ILE A 18 20.19 -3.57 30.61
N VAL A 19 20.00 -4.51 29.69
CA VAL A 19 21.07 -5.42 29.24
C VAL A 19 21.99 -4.67 28.28
N LYS A 20 23.28 -4.69 28.60
CA LYS A 20 24.37 -3.96 27.95
C LYS A 20 24.45 -4.23 26.45
N GLN A 21 24.62 -3.12 25.73
CA GLN A 21 24.77 -2.96 24.29
C GLN A 21 25.88 -3.85 23.70
N SER A 22 25.53 -4.67 22.71
CA SER A 22 26.46 -5.10 21.67
C SER A 22 26.66 -3.93 20.71
N ALA A 23 27.91 -3.47 20.59
CA ALA A 23 28.32 -2.32 19.78
C ALA A 23 27.88 -2.47 18.31
N VAL A 24 26.81 -1.77 17.95
CA VAL A 24 26.46 -1.53 16.54
C VAL A 24 27.39 -0.44 16.05
N THR A 25 28.36 -0.82 15.23
CA THR A 25 29.23 0.10 14.49
C THR A 25 28.35 1.01 13.65
N GLN A 26 28.12 2.25 14.11
CA GLN A 26 27.40 3.23 13.31
C GLN A 26 28.23 3.57 12.07
N PRO A 27 27.66 3.49 10.85
CA PRO A 27 28.37 3.93 9.67
C PRO A 27 28.66 5.43 9.80
N ARG A 28 29.94 5.81 9.67
CA ARG A 28 30.35 7.22 9.65
C ARG A 28 29.74 7.89 8.42
N ILE A 29 28.61 8.58 8.60
CA ILE A 29 27.99 9.38 7.56
C ILE A 29 28.88 10.61 7.34
N ASN A 30 29.68 10.56 6.29
CA ASN A 30 30.52 11.67 5.87
C ASN A 30 29.59 12.78 5.34
N LYS A 31 29.52 13.92 6.04
CA LYS A 31 28.62 15.06 5.77
C LYS A 31 29.00 15.86 4.50
N LYS A 32 29.30 15.20 3.39
CA LYS A 32 29.67 15.84 2.13
C LYS A 32 29.05 15.12 0.93
N SER A 33 27.74 15.24 0.77
CA SER A 33 27.05 15.58 -0.49
C SER A 33 25.55 15.39 -0.27
N GLY A 34 24.73 16.26 -0.87
CA GLY A 34 23.27 16.10 -0.89
C GLY A 34 22.77 14.91 -1.72
N LEU A 35 23.67 14.06 -2.24
CA LEU A 35 23.32 12.80 -2.88
C LEU A 35 23.35 11.70 -1.82
N LYS A 36 22.23 10.97 -1.68
CA LYS A 36 22.18 9.71 -0.93
C LYS A 36 23.37 8.85 -1.39
N SER A 37 24.21 8.40 -0.46
CA SER A 37 25.30 7.47 -0.78
C SER A 37 24.72 6.23 -1.46
N ASN A 38 25.46 5.60 -2.37
CA ASN A 38 24.99 4.41 -3.10
C ASN A 38 24.42 3.33 -2.14
N VAL A 39 25.07 3.14 -0.98
CA VAL A 39 24.60 2.24 0.08
C VAL A 39 23.16 2.53 0.55
N ILE A 40 22.77 3.80 0.64
CA ILE A 40 21.41 4.19 1.05
C ILE A 40 20.42 3.93 -0.09
N LYS A 41 20.83 4.17 -1.34
CA LYS A 41 19.98 3.86 -2.50
C LYS A 41 19.72 2.37 -2.61
N ASP A 42 20.75 1.55 -2.39
CA ASP A 42 20.65 0.10 -2.42
C ASP A 42 19.75 -0.41 -1.28
N LEU A 43 19.85 0.20 -0.10
CA LEU A 43 18.98 -0.10 1.03
C LEU A 43 17.52 0.27 0.74
N ASP A 44 17.29 1.47 0.20
CA ASP A 44 15.95 1.94 -0.19
C ASP A 44 15.36 0.99 -1.24
N HIS A 45 16.13 0.62 -2.27
CA HIS A 45 15.71 -0.34 -3.29
C HIS A 45 15.33 -1.68 -2.67
N THR A 46 16.17 -2.21 -1.79
CA THR A 46 15.92 -3.48 -1.08
C THR A 46 14.66 -3.40 -0.22
N PHE A 47 14.41 -2.25 0.41
CA PHE A 47 13.23 -2.01 1.22
C PHE A 47 11.95 -1.96 0.39
N TYR A 48 11.93 -1.21 -0.72
CA TYR A 48 10.76 -1.19 -1.61
C TYR A 48 10.52 -2.56 -2.24
N ARG A 49 11.58 -3.27 -2.62
CA ARG A 49 11.48 -4.66 -3.08
C ARG A 49 10.80 -5.55 -2.04
N TYR A 50 11.15 -5.42 -0.77
CA TYR A 50 10.47 -6.12 0.33
C TYR A 50 9.00 -5.70 0.51
N LEU A 51 8.69 -4.41 0.33
CA LEU A 51 7.30 -3.93 0.37
C LEU A 51 6.47 -4.54 -0.76
N VAL A 52 7.07 -4.80 -1.91
CA VAL A 52 6.41 -5.35 -3.08
C VAL A 52 6.31 -6.87 -2.97
N SER A 53 7.44 -7.56 -2.91
CA SER A 53 7.53 -9.02 -2.91
C SER A 53 8.04 -9.55 -1.57
N LYS A 54 7.50 -10.70 -1.14
CA LYS A 54 8.01 -11.41 0.04
C LYS A 54 9.21 -12.31 -0.33
N SER A 55 9.61 -12.36 -1.60
CA SER A 55 10.58 -13.34 -2.12
C SER A 55 11.93 -13.25 -1.43
N LEU A 56 12.33 -12.06 -0.95
CA LEU A 56 13.58 -11.88 -0.20
C LEU A 56 13.61 -12.56 1.18
N LEU A 57 12.47 -12.90 1.79
CA LEU A 57 12.43 -13.55 3.11
C LEU A 57 12.09 -15.03 3.06
N SER A 58 11.47 -15.48 1.98
CA SER A 58 11.21 -16.91 1.77
C SER A 58 12.29 -17.41 0.84
N THR A 59 13.21 -18.25 1.34
CA THR A 59 13.86 -19.22 0.45
C THR A 59 12.74 -19.91 -0.29
N GLU A 60 12.73 -19.80 -1.62
CA GLU A 60 11.79 -20.56 -2.44
C GLU A 60 12.03 -22.03 -2.13
N ASP A 61 11.22 -22.59 -1.24
CA ASP A 61 11.05 -24.02 -1.14
C ASP A 61 10.51 -24.41 -2.51
N THR A 62 11.41 -24.88 -3.36
CA THR A 62 11.07 -25.49 -4.64
C THR A 62 10.32 -26.75 -4.26
N GLU A 63 9.00 -26.63 -4.06
CA GLU A 63 8.13 -27.79 -3.92
C GLU A 63 8.30 -28.61 -5.19
N VAL A 64 9.09 -29.69 -5.10
CA VAL A 64 9.23 -30.70 -6.13
C VAL A 64 7.91 -31.45 -6.16
N ASP A 65 6.93 -30.86 -6.86
CA ASP A 65 5.61 -31.41 -7.07
C ASP A 65 5.70 -32.53 -8.14
N SER A 66 6.35 -33.63 -7.77
CA SER A 66 6.47 -34.82 -8.61
C SER A 66 5.31 -35.78 -8.34
N GLU A 67 4.51 -36.08 -9.38
CA GLU A 67 3.49 -37.15 -9.31
C GLU A 67 4.11 -38.54 -9.17
N LEU A 68 5.42 -38.65 -9.34
CA LEU A 68 6.16 -39.88 -9.16
C LEU A 68 6.35 -40.13 -7.66
N PRO A 69 5.76 -41.22 -7.11
CA PRO A 69 5.95 -41.54 -5.72
C PRO A 69 7.42 -41.94 -5.49
N GLU A 70 8.13 -41.18 -4.65
CA GLU A 70 9.53 -41.47 -4.31
C GLU A 70 9.74 -42.87 -3.71
N ASN A 71 8.68 -43.41 -3.09
CA ASN A 71 8.72 -44.65 -2.31
C ASN A 71 8.04 -45.85 -3.00
N ARG A 72 7.62 -45.75 -4.26
CA ARG A 72 6.94 -46.85 -4.97
C ARG A 72 7.39 -46.97 -6.43
N ILE A 73 7.76 -48.18 -6.83
CA ILE A 73 8.01 -48.52 -8.24
C ILE A 73 6.65 -48.63 -8.95
N LEU A 74 6.43 -47.79 -9.96
CA LEU A 74 5.24 -47.82 -10.82
C LEU A 74 5.41 -48.90 -11.90
N LEU A 75 4.31 -49.59 -12.24
CA LEU A 75 4.27 -50.49 -13.38
C LEU A 75 4.26 -49.71 -14.69
N GLU A 76 4.71 -50.29 -15.80
CA GLU A 76 4.79 -49.61 -17.10
C GLU A 76 3.45 -48.99 -17.54
N ILE A 77 2.35 -49.68 -17.26
CA ILE A 77 0.98 -49.22 -17.53
C ILE A 77 0.57 -47.99 -16.71
N GLU A 78 1.17 -47.79 -15.53
CA GLU A 78 0.93 -46.64 -14.65
C GLU A 78 1.92 -45.51 -14.93
N LEU A 79 3.16 -45.86 -15.29
CA LEU A 79 4.27 -44.93 -15.55
C LEU A 79 4.00 -44.06 -16.78
N GLY A 80 3.56 -44.65 -17.90
CA GLY A 80 3.29 -43.92 -19.14
C GLY A 80 2.29 -42.76 -18.95
N PRO A 81 1.09 -43.01 -18.41
CA PRO A 81 0.12 -41.96 -18.12
C PRO A 81 0.58 -40.95 -17.06
N ALA A 82 1.40 -41.36 -16.08
CA ALA A 82 1.95 -40.47 -15.07
C ALA A 82 2.98 -39.50 -15.67
N LEU A 83 3.91 -40.00 -16.49
CA LEU A 83 4.89 -39.15 -17.20
C LEU A 83 4.21 -38.18 -18.15
N LYS A 84 3.16 -38.60 -18.86
CA LYS A 84 2.39 -37.70 -19.73
C LYS A 84 1.73 -36.57 -18.93
N ARG A 85 1.06 -36.88 -17.82
CA ARG A 85 0.45 -35.87 -16.94
C ARG A 85 1.49 -34.92 -16.34
N GLN A 86 2.65 -35.44 -15.97
CA GLN A 86 3.76 -34.63 -15.48
C GLN A 86 4.29 -33.69 -16.57
N ALA A 87 4.48 -34.18 -17.79
CA ALA A 87 4.91 -33.37 -18.93
C ALA A 87 3.89 -32.29 -19.28
N ASP A 88 2.59 -32.63 -19.32
CA ASP A 88 1.50 -31.68 -19.57
C ASP A 88 1.46 -30.60 -18.48
N ARG A 89 1.65 -30.97 -17.20
CA ARG A 89 1.75 -30.00 -16.09
C ARG A 89 2.97 -29.11 -16.22
N GLN A 90 4.13 -29.66 -16.55
CA GLN A 90 5.34 -28.88 -16.72
C GLN A 90 5.19 -27.90 -17.87
N ALA A 91 4.68 -28.35 -19.03
CA ALA A 91 4.40 -27.49 -20.17
C ALA A 91 3.42 -26.37 -19.82
N SER A 92 2.37 -26.67 -19.03
CA SER A 92 1.42 -25.66 -18.56
C SER A 92 2.06 -24.64 -17.61
N LYS A 93 2.94 -25.08 -16.70
CA LYS A 93 3.73 -24.21 -15.81
C LYS A 93 4.69 -23.33 -16.61
N ASP A 94 5.44 -23.91 -17.55
CA ASP A 94 6.39 -23.19 -18.40
C ASP A 94 5.68 -22.13 -19.25
N LEU A 95 4.53 -22.48 -19.83
CA LEU A 95 3.69 -21.55 -20.58
C LEU A 95 3.17 -20.42 -19.69
N PHE A 96 2.71 -20.73 -18.48
CA PHE A 96 2.28 -19.71 -17.52
C PHE A 96 3.41 -18.73 -17.18
N TYR A 97 4.63 -19.22 -16.88
CA TYR A 97 5.78 -18.37 -16.59
C TYR A 97 6.22 -17.52 -17.79
N ALA A 98 6.16 -18.08 -19.02
CA ALA A 98 6.45 -17.34 -20.23
C ALA A 98 5.43 -16.21 -20.47
N LEU A 99 4.13 -16.50 -20.32
CA LEU A 99 3.06 -15.50 -20.40
C LEU A 99 3.19 -14.43 -19.32
N GLN A 100 3.56 -14.84 -18.11
CA GLN A 100 3.78 -13.93 -17.00
C GLN A 100 4.94 -12.97 -17.31
N ALA A 101 6.08 -13.48 -17.77
CA ALA A 101 7.21 -12.64 -18.16
C ALA A 101 6.85 -11.67 -19.30
N GLN A 102 6.13 -12.15 -20.32
CA GLN A 102 5.67 -11.30 -21.42
C GLN A 102 4.71 -10.21 -20.95
N LEU A 103 3.74 -10.55 -20.09
CA LEU A 103 2.81 -9.58 -19.53
C LEU A 103 3.56 -8.51 -18.73
N PHE A 104 4.54 -8.92 -17.92
CA PHE A 104 5.33 -8.01 -17.09
C PHE A 104 6.18 -7.06 -17.90
N GLN A 105 6.87 -7.56 -18.93
CA GLN A 105 7.62 -6.70 -19.85
C GLN A 105 6.70 -5.66 -20.52
N LEU A 106 5.51 -6.09 -20.98
CA LEU A 106 4.54 -5.18 -21.60
C LEU A 106 4.04 -4.11 -20.61
N VAL A 107 3.87 -4.48 -19.34
CA VAL A 107 3.45 -3.53 -18.29
C VAL A 107 4.55 -2.52 -17.98
N GLU A 108 5.80 -2.96 -17.92
CA GLU A 108 6.96 -2.08 -17.73
C GLU A 108 7.06 -1.07 -18.87
N GLU A 109 7.06 -1.53 -20.13
CA GLU A 109 7.12 -0.68 -21.32
C GLU A 109 5.96 0.34 -21.36
N ARG A 110 4.74 -0.09 -21.02
CA ARG A 110 3.56 0.80 -20.94
C ARG A 110 3.66 1.79 -19.80
N THR A 111 4.17 1.38 -18.66
CA THR A 111 4.36 2.23 -17.50
C THR A 111 5.37 3.32 -17.85
N GLU A 112 6.53 2.96 -18.39
CA GLU A 112 7.54 3.92 -18.85
C GLU A 112 6.97 4.91 -19.88
N ALA A 113 6.25 4.40 -20.88
CA ALA A 113 5.60 5.24 -21.88
C ALA A 113 4.56 6.19 -21.24
N SER A 114 3.73 5.68 -20.32
CA SER A 114 2.72 6.46 -19.61
C SER A 114 3.34 7.58 -18.76
N LEU A 115 4.43 7.29 -18.04
CA LEU A 115 5.17 8.31 -17.29
C LEU A 115 5.87 9.32 -18.20
N ALA A 116 6.41 8.89 -19.34
CA ALA A 116 7.08 9.77 -20.30
C ALA A 116 6.12 10.70 -21.06
N SER A 117 4.91 10.23 -21.38
CA SER A 117 3.88 11.00 -22.09
C SER A 117 2.85 11.64 -21.15
N MET A 118 3.19 11.82 -19.87
CA MET A 118 2.21 12.19 -18.86
C MET A 118 1.67 13.61 -19.06
N SER A 119 0.37 13.72 -19.35
CA SER A 119 -0.32 15.01 -19.45
C SER A 119 -0.71 15.53 -18.05
N PRO A 120 -0.85 16.87 -17.86
CA PRO A 120 -1.31 17.43 -16.59
C PRO A 120 -2.66 16.87 -16.12
N GLU A 121 -3.55 16.53 -17.05
CA GLU A 121 -4.87 15.93 -16.78
C GLU A 121 -4.77 14.49 -16.27
N SER A 122 -3.75 13.74 -16.68
CA SER A 122 -3.54 12.36 -16.20
C SER A 122 -3.06 12.38 -14.75
N VAL A 123 -2.26 13.37 -14.37
CA VAL A 123 -1.75 13.54 -13.00
C VAL A 123 -2.89 13.82 -12.02
N THR A 124 -3.89 14.62 -12.41
CA THR A 124 -4.99 14.98 -11.51
C THR A 124 -5.92 13.82 -11.19
N ARG A 125 -5.92 12.74 -12.00
CA ARG A 125 -6.79 11.57 -11.82
C ARG A 125 -6.53 10.81 -10.52
N PHE A 126 -5.26 10.60 -10.17
CA PHE A 126 -4.85 9.87 -8.96
C PHE A 126 -4.28 10.80 -7.88
N ALA A 127 -4.25 12.11 -8.15
CA ALA A 127 -3.84 13.11 -7.17
C ALA A 127 -4.89 13.29 -6.07
N ILE A 128 -4.43 13.73 -4.91
CA ILE A 128 -5.33 14.16 -3.83
C ILE A 128 -6.09 15.40 -4.32
N SER A 129 -7.42 15.37 -4.17
CA SER A 129 -8.31 16.48 -4.49
C SER A 129 -7.85 17.79 -3.86
N GLU A 130 -7.88 18.88 -4.64
CA GLU A 130 -7.52 20.21 -4.17
C GLU A 130 -8.35 20.65 -2.96
N ASN A 131 -9.61 20.21 -2.86
CA ASN A 131 -10.47 20.50 -1.71
C ASN A 131 -9.91 19.88 -0.42
N LEU A 132 -9.35 18.67 -0.50
CA LEU A 132 -8.75 17.96 0.63
C LEU A 132 -7.44 18.62 1.07
N MET A 133 -6.60 19.02 0.11
CA MET A 133 -5.38 19.77 0.41
C MET A 133 -5.68 21.15 0.99
N ALA A 134 -6.70 21.84 0.48
CA ALA A 134 -7.18 23.09 1.06
C ALA A 134 -7.71 22.91 2.49
N ALA A 135 -8.39 21.80 2.77
CA ALA A 135 -8.84 21.46 4.13
C ALA A 135 -7.67 21.23 5.10
N ILE A 136 -6.63 20.50 4.68
CA ILE A 136 -5.38 20.33 5.47
C ILE A 136 -4.73 21.70 5.73
N ASN A 137 -4.62 22.54 4.70
CA ASN A 137 -4.03 23.87 4.84
C ASN A 137 -4.80 24.71 5.86
N ILE A 138 -6.14 24.71 5.82
CA ILE A 138 -6.96 25.41 6.81
C ILE A 138 -6.72 24.88 8.23
N LEU A 139 -6.67 23.56 8.42
CA LEU A 139 -6.41 22.92 9.72
C LEU A 139 -5.07 23.29 10.34
N ASN A 140 -4.07 23.60 9.51
CA ASN A 140 -2.74 24.01 9.93
C ASN A 140 -2.63 25.53 10.23
N THR A 141 -3.66 26.32 9.93
CA THR A 141 -3.69 27.74 10.32
C THR A 141 -4.21 27.92 11.75
N ARG A 142 -3.77 29.00 12.41
CA ARG A 142 -4.30 29.38 13.75
C ARG A 142 -5.80 29.72 13.74
N ALA A 143 -6.35 30.11 12.59
CA ALA A 143 -7.76 30.45 12.40
C ALA A 143 -8.56 29.30 11.75
N ALA A 144 -8.16 28.05 12.02
CA ALA A 144 -8.88 26.87 11.58
C ALA A 144 -10.31 26.89 12.14
N SER A 145 -11.30 26.54 11.33
CA SER A 145 -12.68 26.38 11.78
C SER A 145 -13.36 25.24 11.03
N ILE A 146 -14.18 24.48 11.75
CA ILE A 146 -14.96 23.36 11.18
C ILE A 146 -15.90 23.87 10.07
N SER A 147 -16.48 25.06 10.25
CA SER A 147 -17.35 25.70 9.27
C SER A 147 -16.69 25.94 7.90
N ARG A 148 -15.38 26.20 7.87
CA ARG A 148 -14.61 26.41 6.63
C ARG A 148 -14.19 25.11 5.96
N ILE A 149 -13.96 24.06 6.75
CA ILE A 149 -13.50 22.75 6.28
C ILE A 149 -14.67 21.90 5.76
N LYS A 150 -15.83 21.96 6.44
CA LYS A 150 -17.05 21.23 6.09
C LYS A 150 -17.42 21.28 4.60
N PRO A 151 -17.56 22.45 3.94
CA PRO A 151 -17.95 22.51 2.54
C PRO A 151 -16.92 21.86 1.60
N LEU A 152 -15.65 21.77 2.00
CA LEU A 152 -14.61 21.10 1.23
C LEU A 152 -14.77 19.58 1.36
N LEU A 153 -14.96 19.06 2.57
CA LEU A 153 -15.14 17.63 2.81
C LEU A 153 -16.46 17.09 2.27
N GLN A 154 -17.51 17.90 2.20
CA GLN A 154 -18.80 17.51 1.63
C GLN A 154 -18.73 17.15 0.14
N LYS A 155 -17.70 17.62 -0.58
CA LYS A 155 -17.45 17.23 -1.97
C LYS A 155 -16.87 15.81 -2.07
N GLU A 156 -16.37 15.26 -0.95
CA GLU A 156 -15.60 14.02 -0.88
C GLU A 156 -16.36 12.97 -0.05
N THR A 157 -17.46 12.49 -0.62
CA THR A 157 -18.41 11.59 0.07
C THR A 157 -17.76 10.31 0.58
N ALA A 158 -16.84 9.71 -0.19
CA ALA A 158 -16.15 8.48 0.19
C ALA A 158 -15.33 8.65 1.49
N LEU A 159 -14.61 9.77 1.59
CA LEU A 159 -13.82 10.11 2.77
C LEU A 159 -14.70 10.30 4.01
N LEU A 160 -15.84 11.00 3.86
CA LEU A 160 -16.79 11.22 4.95
C LEU A 160 -17.43 9.91 5.43
N ILE A 161 -17.80 9.01 4.52
CA ILE A 161 -18.30 7.68 4.87
C ILE A 161 -17.25 6.94 5.71
N ASN A 162 -15.99 6.97 5.29
CA ASN A 162 -14.92 6.29 6.00
C ASN A 162 -14.61 6.91 7.36
N MET A 163 -14.69 8.23 7.49
CA MET A 163 -14.60 8.93 8.77
C MET A 163 -15.73 8.50 9.71
N VAL A 164 -16.99 8.54 9.28
CA VAL A 164 -18.15 8.15 10.09
C VAL A 164 -18.04 6.68 10.52
N ASN A 165 -17.67 5.79 9.61
CA ASN A 165 -17.44 4.38 9.91
C ASN A 165 -16.33 4.19 10.95
N LEU A 166 -15.26 4.95 10.85
CA LEU A 166 -14.15 4.93 11.80
C LEU A 166 -14.60 5.39 13.20
N LEU A 167 -15.33 6.50 13.29
CA LEU A 167 -15.87 7.02 14.54
C LEU A 167 -16.83 6.04 15.21
N ASN A 168 -17.76 5.47 14.44
CA ASN A 168 -18.68 4.44 14.92
C ASN A 168 -17.94 3.20 15.45
N ARG A 169 -16.87 2.76 14.77
CA ARG A 169 -16.04 1.62 15.22
C ARG A 169 -15.33 1.90 16.54
N PHE A 170 -14.90 3.14 16.75
CA PHE A 170 -14.27 3.56 18.01
C PHE A 170 -15.28 3.88 19.11
N GLY A 171 -16.59 3.90 18.80
CA GLY A 171 -17.63 4.34 19.73
C GLY A 171 -17.52 5.83 20.07
N VAL A 172 -16.87 6.62 19.21
CA VAL A 172 -16.65 8.06 19.42
C VAL A 172 -17.74 8.82 18.68
N GLY A 173 -18.59 9.51 19.43
CA GLY A 173 -19.74 10.24 18.89
C GLY A 173 -20.95 9.32 18.69
N GLN A 174 -22.04 9.66 19.35
CA GLN A 174 -23.35 9.04 19.16
C GLN A 174 -24.37 10.16 19.00
N LYS A 175 -25.50 9.86 18.35
CA LYS A 175 -26.63 10.77 18.38
C LYS A 175 -27.14 10.88 19.81
N THR A 176 -27.82 11.97 20.15
CA THR A 176 -28.54 12.13 21.43
C THR A 176 -29.53 10.97 21.69
N SER A 177 -29.97 10.29 20.63
CA SER A 177 -30.82 9.09 20.69
C SER A 177 -30.08 7.76 20.92
N GLY A 178 -28.77 7.77 21.16
CA GLY A 178 -27.93 6.57 21.31
C GLY A 178 -27.68 5.80 20.01
N LYS A 179 -28.16 6.32 18.88
CA LYS A 179 -27.99 5.70 17.56
C LYS A 179 -26.59 5.99 16.98
N PRO A 180 -26.05 5.07 16.14
CA PRO A 180 -24.79 5.31 15.44
C PRO A 180 -24.88 6.53 14.50
N LEU A 181 -23.74 7.15 14.23
CA LEU A 181 -23.64 8.27 13.30
C LEU A 181 -23.89 7.79 11.87
N GLU A 182 -24.62 8.58 11.09
CA GLU A 182 -24.82 8.34 9.66
C GLU A 182 -24.11 9.44 8.86
N LEU A 183 -24.02 9.27 7.54
CA LEU A 183 -23.37 10.26 6.65
C LEU A 183 -23.97 11.67 6.78
N LYS A 184 -25.30 11.77 6.99
CA LYS A 184 -25.99 13.05 7.21
C LYS A 184 -25.53 13.78 8.46
N ASP A 185 -24.92 13.06 9.40
CA ASP A 185 -24.36 13.59 10.65
C ASP A 185 -22.86 13.90 10.52
N ALA A 186 -22.35 14.11 9.30
CA ALA A 186 -20.95 14.47 9.07
C ALA A 186 -20.52 15.73 9.84
N GLU A 187 -21.39 16.74 9.94
CA GLU A 187 -21.10 17.95 10.73
C GLU A 187 -20.96 17.68 12.22
N LEU A 188 -21.86 16.86 12.76
CA LEU A 188 -21.81 16.42 14.15
C LEU A 188 -20.53 15.60 14.38
N SER A 189 -20.15 14.76 13.42
CA SER A 189 -18.94 13.94 13.45
C SER A 189 -17.66 14.78 13.49
N LEU A 190 -17.57 15.82 12.63
CA LEU A 190 -16.45 16.77 12.63
C LEU A 190 -16.39 17.56 13.95
N SER A 191 -17.55 17.93 14.50
CA SER A 191 -17.65 18.67 15.75
C SER A 191 -17.23 17.86 16.97
N PHE A 192 -17.57 16.57 17.02
CA PHE A 192 -17.13 15.66 18.09
C PHE A 192 -15.62 15.49 18.13
N LEU A 193 -14.99 15.45 16.96
CA LEU A 193 -13.56 15.23 16.84
C LEU A 193 -12.76 16.49 17.23
N GLY A 194 -13.27 17.67 16.83
CA GLY A 194 -12.58 18.94 17.05
C GLY A 194 -11.40 19.15 16.10
N ILE A 195 -10.89 20.38 16.07
CA ILE A 195 -9.86 20.81 15.11
C ILE A 195 -8.52 20.08 15.35
N ASP A 196 -8.13 19.91 16.61
CA ASP A 196 -6.82 19.34 16.93
C ASP A 196 -6.71 17.87 16.53
N GLN A 197 -7.76 17.08 16.76
CA GLN A 197 -7.78 15.69 16.31
C GLN A 197 -7.96 15.59 14.79
N LEU A 198 -8.73 16.50 14.17
CA LEU A 198 -8.87 16.57 12.71
C LEU A 198 -7.54 16.85 12.01
N ARG A 199 -6.66 17.66 12.61
CA ARG A 199 -5.33 17.97 12.07
C ARG A 199 -4.50 16.70 11.82
N LEU A 200 -4.66 15.68 12.67
CA LEU A 200 -3.95 14.41 12.53
C LEU A 200 -4.77 13.36 11.76
N LEU A 201 -6.08 13.29 12.00
CA LEU A 201 -6.93 12.27 11.41
C LEU A 201 -7.20 12.51 9.92
N LEU A 202 -7.36 13.76 9.49
CA LEU A 202 -7.72 14.05 8.11
C LEU A 202 -6.61 13.63 7.12
N PRO A 203 -5.32 14.00 7.31
CA PRO A 203 -4.24 13.51 6.46
C PRO A 203 -4.12 11.98 6.45
N TYR A 204 -4.31 11.35 7.60
CA TYR A 204 -4.35 9.88 7.72
C TYR A 204 -5.45 9.27 6.85
N LEU A 205 -6.67 9.81 6.91
CA LEU A 205 -7.80 9.31 6.14
C LEU A 205 -7.59 9.52 4.64
N ILE A 206 -7.04 10.66 4.23
CA ILE A 206 -6.75 10.98 2.83
C ILE A 206 -5.77 9.98 2.23
N VAL A 207 -4.64 9.75 2.91
CA VAL A 207 -3.63 8.78 2.43
C VAL A 207 -4.20 7.37 2.41
N HIS A 208 -4.93 6.97 3.45
CA HIS A 208 -5.57 5.67 3.51
C HIS A 208 -6.57 5.46 2.36
N GLU A 209 -7.36 6.48 2.01
CA GLU A 209 -8.29 6.41 0.88
C GLU A 209 -7.55 6.30 -0.44
N SER A 210 -6.51 7.12 -0.64
CA SER A 210 -5.70 7.07 -1.86
C SER A 210 -5.06 5.71 -2.12
N LEU A 211 -4.78 4.93 -1.07
CA LEU A 211 -4.21 3.58 -1.18
C LEU A 211 -5.26 2.47 -1.40
N LYS A 212 -6.54 2.72 -1.07
CA LYS A 212 -7.63 1.77 -1.32
C LYS A 212 -8.04 1.74 -2.78
N ASP A 213 -7.90 2.87 -3.46
CA ASP A 213 -8.27 2.99 -4.87
C ASP A 213 -7.28 2.26 -5.79
N SER A 214 -6.13 1.81 -5.27
CA SER A 214 -5.19 0.98 -6.00
C SER A 214 -5.84 -0.39 -6.18
N GLY A 215 -6.05 -0.81 -7.43
CA GLY A 215 -6.99 -1.87 -7.78
C GLY A 215 -6.74 -3.23 -7.14
N ARG A 216 -7.63 -4.17 -7.46
CA ARG A 216 -7.76 -5.47 -6.76
C ARG A 216 -6.44 -6.26 -6.70
N LYS A 217 -5.51 -5.99 -7.63
CA LYS A 217 -4.28 -6.75 -7.89
C LYS A 217 -3.06 -6.29 -7.07
N PHE A 218 -3.11 -5.11 -6.41
CA PHE A 218 -2.02 -4.58 -5.57
C PHE A 218 -2.38 -4.39 -4.09
N ASN A 219 -3.52 -4.91 -3.65
CA ASN A 219 -4.00 -4.82 -2.26
C ASN A 219 -2.95 -5.18 -1.18
N GLN A 220 -2.09 -6.16 -1.44
CA GLN A 220 -1.03 -6.54 -0.49
C GLN A 220 0.06 -5.47 -0.38
N THR A 221 0.53 -4.96 -1.52
CA THR A 221 1.53 -3.89 -1.61
C THR A 221 0.98 -2.60 -1.00
N SER A 222 -0.24 -2.18 -1.36
CA SER A 222 -0.89 -1.00 -0.77
C SER A 222 -1.02 -1.12 0.75
N ARG A 223 -1.31 -2.32 1.26
CA ARG A 223 -1.37 -2.58 2.72
C ARG A 223 0.00 -2.46 3.39
N LYS A 224 1.07 -2.95 2.76
CA LYS A 224 2.43 -2.83 3.30
C LYS A 224 2.93 -1.38 3.28
N ILE A 225 2.70 -0.66 2.18
CA ILE A 225 2.97 0.78 2.08
C ILE A 225 2.20 1.53 3.17
N TRP A 226 0.91 1.23 3.33
CA TRP A 226 0.11 1.84 4.38
C TRP A 226 0.69 1.64 5.77
N GLN A 227 1.08 0.40 6.11
CA GLN A 227 1.71 0.09 7.39
C GLN A 227 3.03 0.84 7.57
N HIS A 228 3.85 0.90 6.53
CA HIS A 228 5.11 1.65 6.55
C HIS A 228 4.85 3.14 6.86
N VAL A 229 3.96 3.77 6.10
CA VAL A 229 3.61 5.18 6.26
C VAL A 229 3.08 5.48 7.67
N GLN A 230 2.21 4.64 8.20
CA GLN A 230 1.69 4.78 9.57
C GLN A 230 2.80 4.68 10.63
N ILE A 231 3.68 3.69 10.52
CA ILE A 231 4.77 3.48 11.47
C ILE A 231 5.75 4.65 11.41
N THR A 232 6.14 5.06 10.20
CA THR A 232 7.05 6.19 9.97
C THR A 232 6.47 7.48 10.54
N ALA A 233 5.17 7.75 10.31
CA ALA A 233 4.52 8.95 10.81
C ALA A 233 4.48 9.02 12.34
N GLU A 234 4.11 7.93 13.01
CA GLU A 234 4.08 7.90 14.48
C GLU A 234 5.51 7.95 15.06
N ALA A 235 6.47 7.23 14.47
CA ALA A 235 7.87 7.27 14.90
C ALA A 235 8.45 8.69 14.77
N ALA A 236 8.24 9.35 13.62
CA ALA A 236 8.70 10.71 13.38
C ALA A 236 8.06 11.71 14.36
N ARG A 237 6.76 11.56 14.63
CA ARG A 237 6.06 12.37 15.63
C ARG A 237 6.65 12.20 17.03
N GLN A 238 6.92 10.97 17.45
CA GLN A 238 7.48 10.69 18.78
C GLN A 238 8.92 11.21 18.92
N LEU A 239 9.72 11.12 17.85
CA LEU A 239 11.06 11.73 17.81
C LEU A 239 10.99 13.25 17.91
N ALA A 240 10.02 13.88 17.23
CA ALA A 240 9.83 15.32 17.26
C ALA A 240 9.39 15.83 18.65
N LYS A 241 8.61 15.06 19.41
CA LYS A 241 8.25 15.42 20.80
C LYS A 241 9.47 15.53 21.73
N GLY A 242 10.57 14.86 21.41
CA GLY A 242 11.83 15.00 22.14
C GLY A 242 12.65 16.24 21.77
N ASN A 243 12.15 17.09 20.86
CA ASN A 243 12.85 18.26 20.35
C ASN A 243 11.94 19.51 20.36
N ASP A 244 12.21 20.45 21.25
CA ASP A 244 11.40 21.65 21.45
C ASP A 244 11.39 22.63 20.26
N LYS A 245 12.24 22.43 19.25
CA LYS A 245 12.35 23.33 18.09
C LYS A 245 11.36 23.01 16.97
N VAL A 246 10.66 21.87 17.03
CA VAL A 246 9.87 21.37 15.92
C VAL A 246 8.47 20.99 16.39
N ASN A 247 7.46 21.38 15.62
CA ASN A 247 6.08 20.99 15.91
C ASN A 247 5.86 19.51 15.55
N SER A 248 5.57 18.68 16.56
CA SER A 248 5.39 17.24 16.36
C SER A 248 4.25 16.88 15.41
N ASP A 249 3.17 17.66 15.39
CA ASP A 249 2.01 17.38 14.53
C ASP A 249 2.31 17.73 13.07
N GLU A 250 3.10 18.78 12.80
CA GLU A 250 3.56 19.10 11.44
C GLU A 250 4.48 18.00 10.89
N ILE A 251 5.37 17.46 11.72
CA ILE A 251 6.23 16.34 11.34
C ILE A 251 5.41 15.08 11.05
N TYR A 252 4.38 14.81 11.84
CA TYR A 252 3.45 13.71 11.55
C TYR A 252 2.79 13.88 10.18
N ILE A 253 2.31 15.08 9.85
CA ILE A 253 1.67 15.35 8.56
C ILE A 253 2.67 15.19 7.41
N GLN A 254 3.89 15.68 7.54
CA GLN A 254 4.93 15.48 6.52
C GLN A 254 5.25 13.99 6.34
N ALA A 255 5.39 13.27 7.45
CA ALA A 255 5.72 11.86 7.43
C ALA A 255 4.56 10.97 6.94
N ILE A 256 3.29 11.32 7.16
CA ILE A 256 2.18 10.52 6.60
C ILE A 256 2.04 10.75 5.08
N LEU A 257 2.42 11.93 4.58
CA LEU A 257 2.30 12.30 3.16
C LEU A 257 3.53 11.91 2.31
N HIS A 258 4.61 11.38 2.93
CA HIS A 258 5.89 11.20 2.23
C HIS A 258 5.86 10.18 1.07
N GLU A 259 4.97 9.19 1.11
CA GLU A 259 4.85 8.13 0.09
C GLU A 259 3.75 8.38 -0.95
N ILE A 260 3.19 9.58 -1.03
CA ILE A 260 2.12 9.88 -2.01
C ILE A 260 2.58 9.62 -3.45
N GLY A 261 3.85 9.93 -3.77
CA GLY A 261 4.40 9.66 -5.09
C GLY A 261 4.42 8.17 -5.43
N THR A 262 4.78 7.33 -4.46
CA THR A 262 4.76 5.86 -4.60
C THR A 262 3.34 5.34 -4.77
N THR A 263 2.37 5.87 -4.02
CA THR A 263 0.95 5.56 -4.22
C THR A 263 0.49 5.91 -5.64
N TYR A 264 0.89 7.07 -6.16
CA TYR A 264 0.57 7.47 -7.54
C TYR A 264 1.15 6.50 -8.57
N ILE A 265 2.43 6.15 -8.45
CA ILE A 265 3.10 5.19 -9.35
C ILE A 265 2.40 3.82 -9.30
N LEU A 266 1.98 3.38 -8.10
CA LEU A 266 1.25 2.13 -7.94
C LEU A 266 -0.08 2.11 -8.70
N HIS A 267 -0.82 3.23 -8.72
CA HIS A 267 -2.04 3.36 -9.52
C HIS A 267 -1.77 3.30 -11.02
N VAL A 268 -0.72 3.97 -11.49
CA VAL A 268 -0.34 3.94 -12.91
C VAL A 268 0.03 2.52 -13.34
N ILE A 269 0.79 1.81 -12.52
CA ILE A 269 1.18 0.41 -12.78
C ILE A 269 -0.04 -0.50 -12.77
N ASP A 270 -0.98 -0.31 -11.84
CA ASP A 270 -2.22 -1.08 -11.79
C ASP A 270 -3.07 -0.89 -13.05
N GLU A 271 -3.22 0.36 -13.51
CA GLU A 271 -3.92 0.64 -14.75
C GLU A 271 -3.22 0.03 -15.97
N CYS A 272 -1.88 0.14 -16.06
CA CYS A 272 -1.10 -0.47 -17.13
C CYS A 272 -1.23 -2.00 -17.11
N PHE A 273 -1.23 -2.61 -15.93
CA PHE A 273 -1.43 -4.05 -15.75
C PHE A 273 -2.82 -4.50 -16.21
N GLU A 274 -3.88 -3.80 -15.79
CA GLU A 274 -5.24 -4.13 -16.21
C GLU A 274 -5.44 -3.96 -17.72
N GLN A 275 -4.82 -2.95 -18.33
CA GLN A 275 -4.86 -2.75 -19.78
C GLN A 275 -4.09 -3.85 -20.52
N ALA A 276 -2.85 -4.12 -20.13
CA ALA A 276 -2.00 -5.13 -20.76
C ALA A 276 -2.62 -6.54 -20.66
N SER A 277 -3.14 -6.89 -19.48
CA SER A 277 -3.82 -8.18 -19.25
C SER A 277 -5.09 -8.31 -20.11
N ARG A 278 -5.90 -7.24 -20.21
CA ARG A 278 -7.09 -7.24 -21.08
C ARG A 278 -6.72 -7.39 -22.56
N ASP A 279 -5.70 -6.69 -23.03
CA ASP A 279 -5.28 -6.72 -24.43
C ASP A 279 -4.72 -8.10 -24.81
N MET A 280 -3.83 -8.66 -23.98
CA MET A 280 -3.33 -10.03 -24.16
C MET A 280 -4.47 -11.06 -24.15
N GLY A 281 -5.40 -10.93 -23.19
CA GLY A 281 -6.56 -11.80 -23.10
C GLY A 281 -7.49 -11.71 -24.31
N LYS A 282 -7.61 -10.52 -24.92
CA LYS A 282 -8.40 -10.28 -26.13
C LYS A 282 -7.72 -10.89 -27.37
N LEU A 283 -6.42 -10.62 -27.57
CA LEU A 283 -5.63 -11.19 -28.67
C LEU A 283 -5.63 -12.73 -28.62
N ALA A 284 -5.52 -13.32 -27.43
CA ALA A 284 -5.61 -14.77 -27.25
C ALA A 284 -6.96 -15.34 -27.71
N LYS A 285 -8.07 -14.65 -27.40
CA LYS A 285 -9.41 -15.06 -27.86
C LYS A 285 -9.56 -14.93 -29.38
N GLU A 286 -9.07 -13.84 -29.97
CA GLU A 286 -9.10 -13.60 -31.42
C GLU A 286 -8.31 -14.67 -32.18
N ASN A 287 -7.19 -15.12 -31.63
CA ASN A 287 -6.34 -16.18 -32.19
C ASN A 287 -6.81 -17.61 -31.85
N GLY A 288 -7.96 -17.78 -31.18
CA GLY A 288 -8.50 -19.10 -30.80
C GLY A 288 -7.75 -19.80 -29.66
N ALA A 289 -6.81 -19.13 -28.99
CA ALA A 289 -6.01 -19.66 -27.89
C ALA A 289 -6.72 -19.45 -26.53
N SER A 290 -7.80 -20.20 -26.29
CA SER A 290 -8.60 -20.10 -25.05
C SER A 290 -7.79 -20.40 -23.78
N GLU A 291 -6.85 -21.35 -23.85
CA GLU A 291 -5.96 -21.72 -22.73
C GLU A 291 -5.08 -20.55 -22.29
N VAL A 292 -4.49 -19.82 -23.24
CA VAL A 292 -3.70 -18.60 -22.98
C VAL A 292 -4.56 -17.52 -22.32
N SER A 293 -5.78 -17.30 -22.82
CA SER A 293 -6.70 -16.32 -22.24
C SER A 293 -7.06 -16.64 -20.79
N HIS A 294 -7.28 -17.93 -20.49
CA HIS A 294 -7.55 -18.41 -19.14
C HIS A 294 -6.34 -18.18 -18.23
N GLN A 295 -5.15 -18.61 -18.63
CA GLN A 295 -3.94 -18.48 -17.82
C GLN A 295 -3.55 -17.01 -17.55
N VAL A 296 -3.68 -16.12 -18.55
CA VAL A 296 -3.47 -14.67 -18.32
C VAL A 296 -4.42 -14.12 -17.26
N SER A 297 -5.67 -14.58 -17.22
CA SER A 297 -6.64 -14.15 -16.21
C SER A 297 -6.31 -14.65 -14.79
N GLU A 298 -5.58 -15.76 -14.69
CA GLU A 298 -5.10 -16.33 -13.43
C GLU A 298 -3.92 -15.55 -12.83
N ILE A 299 -3.24 -14.70 -13.62
CA ILE A 299 -2.19 -13.83 -13.10
C ILE A 299 -2.83 -12.76 -12.20
N LYS A 300 -2.64 -12.93 -10.89
CA LYS A 300 -3.33 -12.15 -9.84
C LYS A 300 -2.54 -10.94 -9.33
N SER A 301 -1.27 -10.79 -9.69
CA SER A 301 -0.47 -9.66 -9.24
C SER A 301 0.72 -9.40 -10.17
N ALA A 302 1.05 -8.13 -10.34
CA ALA A 302 2.28 -7.67 -10.98
C ALA A 302 3.39 -7.40 -9.97
N ALA A 303 3.34 -8.00 -8.76
CA ALA A 303 4.41 -7.86 -7.77
C ALA A 303 5.82 -8.08 -8.35
N PRO A 304 6.07 -8.98 -9.31
CA PRO A 304 7.40 -9.12 -9.93
C PRO A 304 7.80 -8.02 -10.93
N VAL A 305 6.87 -7.15 -11.38
CA VAL A 305 7.18 -5.97 -12.23
C VAL A 305 7.83 -4.84 -11.42
N LEU A 306 7.60 -4.87 -10.12
CA LEU A 306 8.04 -3.86 -9.16
C LEU A 306 9.35 -4.26 -8.45
N ASP A 307 9.97 -5.37 -8.88
CA ASP A 307 11.16 -6.03 -8.30
C ASP A 307 12.44 -5.64 -9.06
#